data_AF-A0A969IH13-F1
#
_entry.id   AF-A0A969IH13-F1
#
_cell.length_a   1.000
_cell.length_b   1.000
_cell.length_c   1.000
_cell.angle_alpha   90.00
_cell.angle_beta   90.00
_cell.angle_gamma   90.00
#
_symmetry.space_group_name_H-M   'P 1'
#
loop_
_entity.id
_entity.type
_entity.pdbx_description
1 polymer ?
#
loop_
_entity_poly.entity_id
_entity_poly.type
_entity_poly.pdbx_seq_one_letter_code
_entity_poly.pdbx_strand_id
1 'polypeptide(L)'
;MDSAAKRSALFPFSDTTRVQWNNLPVGLRARSGISIGDMAEEQRKLMHRILSASLGSQGYLKATGVMHLDNLLNMWIDSAYARQELNDNVRKFLVDLKWSHQNYFLAFFGLPTDVNWGYKIEGHHLSVNLTFTGDKISVTPWFIGTDPAEMMITQYAGWRILGQEEDLGIKLINLLTPAQQKKATMNTDVPGDMITAPKAAGG
;
A
#
# COMPACT_ATOMS: atom_id res chain seq x y z
N MET A 1 17.38 10.21 14.68
CA MET A 1 16.96 10.91 13.46
C MET A 1 17.58 12.29 13.51
N ASP A 2 18.12 12.79 12.39
CA ASP A 2 18.45 14.21 12.30
C ASP A 2 17.18 15.08 12.40
N SER A 3 17.37 16.38 12.59
CA SER A 3 16.28 17.34 12.82
C SER A 3 15.33 17.46 11.63
N ALA A 4 15.77 17.19 10.39
CA ALA A 4 14.95 17.28 9.19
C ALA A 4 14.08 16.04 9.00
N ALA A 5 14.66 14.85 9.13
CA ALA A 5 13.95 13.57 9.11
C ALA A 5 12.86 13.51 10.19
N LYS A 6 13.15 14.05 11.39
CA LYS A 6 12.16 14.13 12.47
C LYS A 6 11.00 15.06 12.11
N ARG A 7 11.25 16.21 11.48
CA ARG A 7 10.19 17.15 11.04
C ARG A 7 9.31 16.56 9.95
N SER A 8 9.88 15.77 9.03
CA SER A 8 9.11 15.15 7.95
C SER A 8 8.27 13.96 8.41
N ALA A 9 8.64 13.33 9.54
CA ALA A 9 8.03 12.10 10.02
C ALA A 9 7.14 12.26 11.26
N LEU A 10 7.19 13.38 11.99
CA LEU A 10 6.43 13.57 13.23
C LEU A 10 5.48 14.76 13.11
N PHE A 11 4.19 14.47 13.22
CA PHE A 11 3.10 15.43 13.18
C PHE A 11 2.37 15.50 14.53
N PRO A 12 1.66 16.60 14.83
CA PRO A 12 0.72 16.64 15.94
C PRO A 12 -0.39 15.58 15.78
N PHE A 13 -0.91 15.03 16.88
CA PHE A 13 -2.00 14.05 16.81
C PHE A 13 -3.28 14.57 16.13
N SER A 14 -3.52 15.89 16.21
CA SER A 14 -4.63 16.60 15.59
C SER A 14 -4.49 16.78 14.07
N ASP A 15 -3.35 16.40 13.48
CA ASP A 15 -3.14 16.49 12.03
C ASP A 15 -4.09 15.53 11.29
N THR A 16 -4.87 16.08 10.36
CA THR A 16 -5.92 15.36 9.64
C THR A 16 -5.36 14.38 8.61
N THR A 17 -4.09 14.53 8.19
CA THR A 17 -3.44 13.57 7.30
C THR A 17 -3.32 12.18 7.93
N ARG A 18 -3.49 12.06 9.27
CA ARG A 18 -3.60 10.79 9.99
C ARG A 18 -4.74 9.92 9.49
N VAL A 19 -5.91 10.49 9.20
CA VAL A 19 -7.10 9.71 8.80
C VAL A 19 -7.34 9.70 7.28
N GLN A 20 -6.57 10.50 6.54
CA GLN A 20 -6.61 10.50 5.08
C GLN A 20 -5.70 9.40 4.54
N TRP A 21 -6.12 8.76 3.45
CA TRP A 21 -5.31 7.80 2.72
C TRP A 21 -5.60 7.88 1.22
N ASN A 22 -4.69 7.33 0.42
CA ASN A 22 -4.90 7.12 -1.01
C ASN A 22 -4.06 5.95 -1.53
N ASN A 23 -4.58 5.30 -2.57
CA ASN A 23 -3.90 4.25 -3.31
C ASN A 23 -3.25 4.79 -4.59
N LEU A 24 -3.05 6.10 -4.77
CA LEU A 24 -2.41 6.61 -5.99
C LEU A 24 -0.88 6.56 -5.87
N PRO A 25 -0.15 6.24 -6.94
CA PRO A 25 1.30 6.23 -6.89
C PRO A 25 1.84 7.65 -6.69
N VAL A 26 3.06 7.79 -6.16
CA VAL A 26 3.59 9.11 -5.73
C VAL A 26 3.80 10.09 -6.88
N GLY A 27 3.92 9.60 -8.11
CA GLY A 27 3.92 10.43 -9.32
C GLY A 27 2.63 11.22 -9.52
N LEU A 28 1.50 10.76 -8.97
CA LEU A 28 0.20 11.42 -9.06
C LEU A 28 -0.18 12.15 -7.77
N ARG A 29 0.18 11.60 -6.59
CA ARG A 29 -0.18 12.19 -5.30
C ARG A 29 0.91 12.05 -4.27
N ALA A 30 1.34 13.18 -3.70
CA ALA A 30 2.31 13.22 -2.60
C ALA A 30 1.76 12.54 -1.33
N ARG A 31 2.68 12.07 -0.48
CA ARG A 31 2.39 11.40 0.79
C ARG A 31 3.10 12.10 1.95
N SER A 32 2.47 12.11 3.11
CA SER A 32 3.06 12.61 4.35
C SER A 32 4.03 11.57 4.93
N GLY A 33 5.08 12.04 5.61
CA GLY A 33 6.05 11.18 6.26
C GLY A 33 7.43 11.21 5.61
N ILE A 34 8.33 10.38 6.13
CA ILE A 34 9.64 10.11 5.53
C ILE A 34 9.53 8.88 4.62
N SER A 35 10.05 8.98 3.39
CA SER A 35 10.09 7.85 2.45
C SER A 35 11.13 6.81 2.90
N ILE A 36 10.93 5.54 2.56
CA ILE A 36 11.94 4.48 2.80
C ILE A 36 13.24 4.79 2.05
N GLY A 37 13.16 5.45 0.89
CA GLY A 37 14.32 5.89 0.11
C GLY A 37 15.20 6.90 0.86
N ASP A 38 14.60 7.80 1.62
CA ASP A 38 15.30 8.85 2.38
C ASP A 38 15.77 8.38 3.77
N MET A 39 15.39 7.18 4.20
CA MET A 39 15.83 6.62 5.49
C MET A 39 17.29 6.16 5.42
N ALA A 40 18.05 6.37 6.50
CA ALA A 40 19.28 5.63 6.75
C ALA A 40 18.99 4.14 7.01
N GLU A 41 20.02 3.29 6.90
CA GLU A 41 19.88 1.84 7.08
C GLU A 41 19.26 1.47 8.44
N GLU A 42 19.71 2.10 9.52
CA GLU A 42 19.18 1.86 10.86
C GLU A 42 17.71 2.29 11.00
N GLN A 43 17.29 3.36 10.32
CA GLN A 43 15.88 3.77 10.29
C GLN A 43 15.00 2.75 9.55
N ARG A 44 15.49 2.21 8.42
CA ARG A 44 14.78 1.14 7.70
C ARG A 44 14.63 -0.11 8.56
N LYS A 45 15.69 -0.54 9.27
CA LYS A 45 15.63 -1.68 10.20
C LYS A 45 14.56 -1.47 11.27
N LEU A 46 14.47 -0.26 11.85
CA LEU A 46 13.45 0.06 12.85
C LEU A 46 12.03 0.09 12.25
N MET A 47 11.86 0.62 11.04
CA MET A 47 10.58 0.62 10.33
C MET A 47 10.09 -0.81 10.07
N HIS A 48 10.97 -1.72 9.63
CA HIS A 48 10.63 -3.14 9.50
C HIS A 48 10.25 -3.77 10.84
N ARG A 49 10.95 -3.44 11.94
CA ARG A 49 10.58 -3.91 13.29
C ARG A 49 9.19 -3.43 13.70
N ILE A 50 8.82 -2.19 13.39
CA ILE A 50 7.46 -1.66 13.62
C ILE A 50 6.44 -2.49 12.84
N LEU A 51 6.67 -2.75 11.54
CA LEU A 51 5.78 -3.59 10.73
C LEU A 51 5.65 -5.00 11.31
N SER A 52 6.76 -5.66 11.63
CA SER A 52 6.75 -7.03 12.17
C SER A 52 6.00 -7.11 13.50
N ALA A 53 6.21 -6.14 14.40
CA ALA A 53 5.52 -6.08 15.68
C ALA A 53 4.00 -5.90 15.54
N SER A 54 3.56 -5.24 14.46
CA SER A 54 2.18 -4.82 14.29
C SER A 54 1.32 -5.81 13.50
N LEU A 55 1.94 -6.56 12.59
CA LEU A 55 1.23 -7.40 11.62
C LEU A 55 1.40 -8.91 11.83
N GLY A 56 2.30 -9.31 12.74
CA GLY A 56 2.75 -10.70 12.84
C GLY A 56 3.51 -11.15 11.59
N SER A 57 3.90 -12.43 11.55
CA SER A 57 4.73 -12.97 10.46
C SER A 57 4.04 -12.93 9.10
N GLN A 58 2.77 -13.36 9.03
CA GLN A 58 2.01 -13.40 7.78
C GLN A 58 1.72 -12.00 7.23
N GLY A 59 1.26 -11.08 8.09
CA GLY A 59 0.98 -9.71 7.65
C GLY A 59 2.25 -8.95 7.28
N TYR A 60 3.37 -9.19 7.97
CA TYR A 60 4.66 -8.65 7.58
C TYR A 60 5.11 -9.13 6.20
N LEU A 61 5.04 -10.45 5.95
CA LEU A 61 5.40 -11.02 4.65
C LEU A 61 4.54 -10.45 3.51
N LYS A 62 3.24 -10.28 3.74
CA LYS A 62 2.34 -9.64 2.77
C LYS A 62 2.71 -8.18 2.53
N ALA A 63 2.89 -7.39 3.58
CA ALA A 63 3.25 -5.98 3.45
C ALA A 63 4.59 -5.77 2.70
N THR A 64 5.64 -6.53 3.05
CA THR A 64 6.93 -6.44 2.35
C THR A 64 6.88 -7.05 0.96
N GLY A 65 6.05 -8.07 0.75
CA GLY A 65 5.82 -8.66 -0.57
C GLY A 65 5.21 -7.65 -1.53
N VAL A 66 4.19 -6.91 -1.08
CA VAL A 66 3.55 -5.82 -1.84
C VAL A 66 4.56 -4.73 -2.18
N MET A 67 5.36 -4.27 -1.21
CA MET A 67 6.43 -3.30 -1.46
C MET A 67 7.42 -3.78 -2.53
N HIS A 68 7.76 -5.08 -2.51
CA HIS A 68 8.67 -5.68 -3.47
C HIS A 68 8.04 -5.81 -4.86
N LEU A 69 6.74 -6.13 -4.93
CA LEU A 69 6.00 -6.22 -6.19
C LEU A 69 6.06 -4.91 -6.97
N ASP A 70 5.93 -3.76 -6.29
CA ASP A 70 6.06 -2.44 -6.91
C ASP A 70 7.43 -2.22 -7.60
N ASN A 71 8.51 -2.87 -7.13
CA ASN A 71 9.80 -2.82 -7.84
C ASN A 71 9.78 -3.64 -9.12
N LEU A 72 9.09 -4.78 -9.10
CA LEU A 72 9.00 -5.69 -10.24
C LEU A 72 8.16 -5.08 -11.37
N LEU A 73 7.23 -4.17 -11.06
CA LEU A 73 6.47 -3.43 -12.07
C LEU A 73 7.38 -2.65 -13.03
N ASN A 74 8.46 -2.04 -12.53
CA ASN A 74 9.42 -1.36 -13.41
C ASN A 74 10.11 -2.34 -14.38
N MET A 75 10.43 -3.55 -13.92
CA MET A 75 11.00 -4.59 -14.77
C MET A 75 10.01 -5.05 -15.85
N TRP A 76 8.73 -5.15 -15.50
CA TRP A 76 7.67 -5.46 -16.46
C TRP A 76 7.53 -4.35 -17.51
N ILE A 77 7.53 -3.07 -17.11
CA ILE A 77 7.48 -1.93 -18.03
C ILE A 77 8.64 -1.99 -19.03
N ASP A 78 9.87 -2.18 -18.54
CA ASP A 78 11.05 -2.26 -19.41
C ASP A 78 10.98 -3.48 -20.36
N SER A 79 10.49 -4.63 -19.88
CA SER A 79 10.30 -5.82 -20.72
C SER A 79 9.22 -5.62 -21.78
N ALA A 80 8.07 -5.04 -21.43
CA ALA A 80 6.98 -4.76 -22.36
C ALA A 80 7.39 -3.73 -23.42
N TYR A 81 8.18 -2.72 -23.04
CA TYR A 81 8.75 -1.77 -23.99
C TYR A 81 9.76 -2.42 -24.94
N ALA A 82 10.66 -3.27 -24.43
CA ALA A 82 11.62 -4.00 -25.28
C ALA A 82 10.92 -4.95 -26.29
N ARG A 83 9.75 -5.48 -25.92
CA ARG A 83 8.90 -6.30 -26.79
C ARG A 83 7.98 -5.48 -27.73
N GLN A 84 8.13 -4.15 -27.74
CA GLN A 84 7.34 -3.23 -28.56
C GLN A 84 5.84 -3.25 -28.26
N GLU A 85 5.45 -3.65 -27.05
CA GLU A 85 4.05 -3.63 -26.59
C GLU A 85 3.63 -2.27 -26.03
N LEU A 86 4.60 -1.43 -25.67
CA LEU A 86 4.40 -0.08 -25.19
C LEU A 86 5.06 0.93 -26.14
N ASN A 87 4.39 2.03 -26.41
CA ASN A 87 5.00 3.19 -27.07
C ASN A 87 5.70 4.10 -26.05
N ASP A 88 6.50 5.04 -26.54
CA ASP A 88 7.30 5.96 -25.71
C ASP A 88 6.46 6.78 -24.72
N ASN A 89 5.29 7.26 -25.16
CA ASN A 89 4.40 8.07 -24.32
C ASN A 89 3.84 7.25 -23.15
N VAL A 90 3.40 6.02 -23.42
CA VAL A 90 2.87 5.12 -22.40
C VAL A 90 3.98 4.71 -21.43
N ARG A 91 5.17 4.34 -21.94
CA ARG A 91 6.32 4.03 -21.08
C ARG A 91 6.67 5.20 -20.17
N LYS A 92 6.77 6.41 -20.73
CA LYS A 92 7.09 7.61 -19.97
C LYS A 92 6.08 7.85 -18.85
N PHE A 93 4.78 7.76 -19.17
CA PHE A 93 3.73 7.89 -18.17
C PHE A 93 3.89 6.86 -17.03
N LEU A 94 4.08 5.58 -17.35
CA LEU A 94 4.20 4.51 -16.36
C LEU A 94 5.45 4.68 -15.47
N VAL A 95 6.60 5.04 -16.05
CA VAL A 95 7.82 5.33 -15.28
C VAL A 95 7.61 6.54 -14.35
N ASP A 96 6.90 7.57 -14.82
CA ASP A 96 6.61 8.78 -14.04
C ASP A 96 5.63 8.51 -12.87
N LEU A 97 4.96 7.36 -12.80
CA LEU A 97 4.19 6.94 -11.63
C LEU A 97 5.10 6.63 -10.42
N LYS A 98 6.36 6.26 -10.67
CA LYS A 98 7.38 6.00 -9.63
C LYS A 98 6.99 4.84 -8.69
N TRP A 99 6.60 3.70 -9.24
CA TRP A 99 6.46 2.48 -8.43
C TRP A 99 7.81 2.07 -7.86
N SER A 100 7.89 1.92 -6.54
CA SER A 100 9.10 1.45 -5.85
C SER A 100 8.81 1.18 -4.38
N HIS A 101 9.48 0.18 -3.82
CA HIS A 101 9.55 -0.03 -2.37
C HIS A 101 10.08 1.20 -1.61
N GLN A 102 10.86 2.07 -2.26
CA GLN A 102 11.38 3.29 -1.66
C GLN A 102 10.31 4.37 -1.47
N ASN A 103 9.21 4.30 -2.24
CA ASN A 103 8.10 5.24 -2.23
C ASN A 103 6.97 4.82 -1.28
N TYR A 104 7.35 4.17 -0.18
CA TYR A 104 6.51 3.93 0.98
C TYR A 104 6.96 4.86 2.11
N PHE A 105 6.02 5.38 2.89
CA PHE A 105 6.25 6.49 3.80
C PHE A 105 5.86 6.11 5.21
N LEU A 106 6.68 6.51 6.19
CA LEU A 106 6.38 6.40 7.62
C LEU A 106 6.08 7.79 8.19
N ALA A 107 4.94 7.91 8.86
CA ALA A 107 4.55 9.11 9.61
C ALA A 107 4.08 8.71 11.02
N PHE A 108 4.45 9.51 12.02
CA PHE A 108 3.99 9.45 13.40
C PHE A 108 3.10 10.65 13.69
N PHE A 109 2.12 10.44 14.56
CA PHE A 109 1.16 11.45 14.99
C PHE A 109 1.10 11.45 16.51
N GLY A 110 1.64 12.48 17.15
CA GLY A 110 1.95 12.44 18.59
C GLY A 110 3.16 11.55 18.92
N LEU A 111 3.53 11.50 20.19
CA LEU A 111 4.63 10.67 20.68
C LEU A 111 4.09 9.38 21.31
N PRO A 112 4.83 8.24 21.23
CA PRO A 112 4.43 7.01 21.91
C PRO A 112 4.26 7.11 23.43
N THR A 113 4.78 8.19 24.03
CA THR A 113 4.60 8.53 25.46
C THR A 113 3.29 9.25 25.76
N ASP A 114 2.56 9.71 24.74
CA ASP A 114 1.31 10.44 24.89
C ASP A 114 0.13 9.46 25.09
N VAL A 115 -0.97 9.93 25.68
CA VAL A 115 -2.21 9.14 25.81
C VAL A 115 -2.78 8.79 24.43
N ASN A 116 -2.67 9.73 23.49
CA ASN A 116 -3.14 9.59 22.12
C ASN A 116 -1.96 9.73 21.18
N TRP A 117 -1.66 8.68 20.44
CA TRP A 117 -0.65 8.71 19.40
C TRP A 117 -0.97 7.70 18.31
N GLY A 118 -0.23 7.75 17.22
CA GLY A 118 -0.38 6.77 16.16
C GLY A 118 0.76 6.85 15.17
N TYR A 119 0.76 5.92 14.24
CA TYR A 119 1.65 5.98 13.10
C TYR A 119 0.98 5.34 11.89
N LYS A 120 1.54 5.66 10.74
CA LYS A 120 1.05 5.21 9.45
C LYS A 120 2.21 4.83 8.55
N ILE A 121 2.09 3.67 7.91
CA ILE A 121 2.98 3.21 6.85
C ILE A 121 2.15 3.10 5.58
N GLU A 122 2.48 3.91 4.58
CA GLU A 122 1.65 4.06 3.39
C GLU A 122 2.45 4.09 2.09
N GLY A 123 1.90 3.42 1.08
CA GLY A 123 2.37 3.45 -0.30
C GLY A 123 1.21 3.19 -1.26
N HIS A 124 1.52 3.00 -2.54
CA HIS A 124 0.52 2.79 -3.59
C HIS A 124 -0.43 1.64 -3.26
N HIS A 125 0.10 0.51 -2.79
CA HIS A 125 -0.62 -0.72 -2.53
C HIS A 125 -0.75 -1.10 -1.04
N LEU A 126 -0.40 -0.20 -0.12
CA LEU A 126 -0.43 -0.48 1.33
C LEU A 126 -0.85 0.77 2.12
N SER A 127 -1.75 0.58 3.09
CA SER A 127 -1.97 1.53 4.20
C SER A 127 -2.12 0.74 5.49
N VAL A 128 -1.12 0.87 6.36
CA VAL A 128 -1.13 0.33 7.73
C VAL A 128 -1.20 1.52 8.66
N ASN A 129 -2.36 1.77 9.24
CA ASN A 129 -2.61 2.91 10.12
C ASN A 129 -3.03 2.43 11.50
N LEU A 130 -2.24 2.76 12.52
CA LEU A 130 -2.55 2.42 13.90
C LEU A 130 -2.70 3.70 14.72
N THR A 131 -3.81 3.79 15.44
CA THR A 131 -4.05 4.82 16.45
C THR A 131 -4.21 4.15 17.82
N PHE A 132 -3.50 4.67 18.80
CA PHE A 132 -3.52 4.25 20.20
C PHE A 132 -4.16 5.33 21.06
N THR A 133 -5.09 4.92 21.92
CA THR A 133 -5.73 5.78 22.92
C THR A 133 -5.80 5.03 24.25
N GLY A 134 -4.87 5.34 25.16
CA GLY A 134 -4.71 4.57 26.39
C GLY A 134 -4.38 3.11 26.10
N ASP A 135 -5.27 2.20 26.49
CA ASP A 135 -5.19 0.75 26.27
C ASP A 135 -5.87 0.27 24.98
N LYS A 136 -6.46 1.18 24.20
CA LYS A 136 -7.21 0.86 22.98
C LYS A 136 -6.36 1.08 21.73
N ILE A 137 -6.62 0.24 20.74
CA ILE A 137 -6.03 0.31 19.40
C ILE A 137 -7.14 0.39 18.35
N SER A 138 -6.93 1.24 17.34
CA SER A 138 -7.72 1.29 16.10
C SER A 138 -6.79 1.10 14.91
N VAL A 139 -7.19 0.26 13.96
CA VAL A 139 -6.38 -0.13 12.78
C VAL A 139 -7.07 0.30 11.49
N THR A 140 -7.42 1.58 11.39
CA THR A 140 -8.09 2.15 10.20
C THR A 140 -7.52 3.52 9.85
N PRO A 141 -7.38 3.86 8.56
CA PRO A 141 -7.56 3.00 7.38
C PRO A 141 -6.58 1.81 7.30
N TRP A 142 -7.09 0.69 6.80
CA TRP A 142 -6.30 -0.50 6.45
C TRP A 142 -6.51 -0.80 4.97
N PHE A 143 -5.42 -0.88 4.22
CA PHE A 143 -5.44 -1.25 2.81
C PHE A 143 -4.25 -2.12 2.49
N ILE A 144 -4.50 -3.18 1.73
CA ILE A 144 -3.47 -3.99 1.10
C ILE A 144 -3.99 -4.43 -0.27
N GLY A 145 -3.18 -4.22 -1.30
CA GLY A 145 -3.49 -4.59 -2.66
C GLY A 145 -2.24 -5.12 -3.37
N THR A 146 -2.43 -5.71 -4.54
CA THR A 146 -1.36 -6.20 -5.40
C THR A 146 -1.75 -5.95 -6.84
N ASP A 147 -0.83 -5.38 -7.61
CA ASP A 147 -0.91 -5.33 -9.06
C ASP A 147 0.45 -5.74 -9.62
N PRO A 148 0.56 -6.88 -10.35
CA PRO A 148 -0.52 -7.83 -10.66
C PRO A 148 -0.94 -8.70 -9.45
N ALA A 149 -2.10 -9.36 -9.53
CA ALA A 149 -2.54 -10.35 -8.54
C ALA A 149 -1.67 -11.61 -8.49
N GLU A 150 -1.11 -11.98 -9.65
CA GLU A 150 -0.15 -13.06 -9.82
C GLU A 150 1.00 -12.58 -10.71
N MET A 151 2.24 -12.82 -10.27
CA MET A 151 3.40 -12.56 -11.11
C MET A 151 3.54 -13.65 -12.18
N MET A 152 3.67 -13.26 -13.45
CA MET A 152 3.73 -14.19 -14.58
C MET A 152 5.13 -14.36 -15.18
N ILE A 153 6.11 -13.57 -14.72
CA ILE A 153 7.45 -13.49 -15.32
C ILE A 153 8.53 -13.50 -14.24
N THR A 154 9.80 -13.60 -14.67
CA THR A 154 11.02 -13.63 -13.82
C THR A 154 11.08 -14.84 -12.87
N GLN A 155 11.99 -14.82 -11.89
CA GLN A 155 12.05 -15.83 -10.83
C GLN A 155 10.83 -15.82 -9.89
N TYR A 156 9.92 -14.85 -10.02
CA TYR A 156 8.72 -14.72 -9.19
C TYR A 156 7.45 -15.26 -9.85
N ALA A 157 7.54 -15.95 -10.99
CA ALA A 157 6.37 -16.54 -11.66
C ALA A 157 5.56 -17.44 -10.70
N GLY A 158 4.24 -17.27 -10.67
CA GLY A 158 3.32 -17.96 -9.76
C GLY A 158 3.16 -17.32 -8.37
N TRP A 159 3.87 -16.23 -8.08
CA TRP A 159 3.79 -15.58 -6.78
C TRP A 159 2.49 -14.78 -6.64
N ARG A 160 1.62 -15.24 -5.73
CA ARG A 160 0.32 -14.62 -5.36
C ARG A 160 0.36 -14.16 -3.90
N ILE A 161 0.76 -12.90 -3.64
CA ILE A 161 0.93 -12.39 -2.27
C ILE A 161 -0.38 -12.41 -1.47
N LEU A 162 -1.49 -12.07 -2.13
CA LEU A 162 -2.86 -12.09 -1.57
C LEU A 162 -3.68 -13.28 -2.07
N GLY A 163 -3.03 -14.35 -2.54
CA GLY A 163 -3.72 -15.49 -3.16
C GLY A 163 -4.72 -16.17 -2.23
N GLN A 164 -4.42 -16.26 -0.93
CA GLN A 164 -5.35 -16.83 0.05
C GLN A 164 -6.61 -15.97 0.20
N GLU A 165 -6.46 -14.65 0.31
CA GLU A 165 -7.58 -13.71 0.37
C GLU A 165 -8.45 -13.78 -0.90
N GLU A 166 -7.81 -13.82 -2.07
CA GLU A 166 -8.49 -13.95 -3.37
C GLU A 166 -9.28 -15.27 -3.45
N ASP A 167 -8.63 -16.40 -3.13
CA ASP A 167 -9.26 -17.72 -3.18
C ASP A 167 -10.45 -17.82 -2.21
N LEU A 168 -10.32 -17.26 -1.00
CA LEU A 168 -11.40 -17.20 -0.01
C LEU A 168 -12.55 -16.30 -0.48
N GLY A 169 -12.24 -15.16 -1.10
CA GLY A 169 -13.23 -14.26 -1.68
C GLY A 169 -14.04 -14.94 -2.78
N ILE A 170 -13.36 -15.60 -3.73
CA ILE A 170 -14.02 -16.37 -4.81
C ILE A 170 -14.84 -17.51 -4.22
N LYS A 171 -14.30 -18.26 -3.25
CA LYS A 171 -15.01 -19.35 -2.58
C LYS A 171 -16.28 -18.84 -1.89
N LEU A 172 -16.23 -17.70 -1.22
CA LEU A 172 -17.39 -17.10 -0.57
C LEU A 172 -18.49 -16.79 -1.60
N ILE A 173 -18.16 -16.15 -2.73
CA ILE A 173 -19.12 -15.86 -3.79
C ILE A 173 -19.74 -17.13 -4.36
N ASN A 174 -18.94 -18.19 -4.56
CA ASN A 174 -19.42 -19.46 -5.09
C ASN A 174 -20.30 -20.26 -4.10
N LEU A 175 -20.23 -19.96 -2.79
CA LEU A 175 -21.12 -20.55 -1.78
C LEU A 175 -22.49 -19.87 -1.70
N LEU A 176 -22.64 -18.69 -2.28
CA LEU A 176 -23.90 -17.95 -2.27
C LEU A 176 -24.93 -18.61 -3.20
N THR A 177 -26.20 -18.58 -2.80
CA THR A 177 -27.31 -18.96 -3.68
C THR A 177 -27.42 -18.00 -4.88
N PRO A 178 -28.08 -18.39 -6.00
CA PRO A 178 -28.26 -17.49 -7.14
C PRO A 178 -28.88 -16.13 -6.77
N ALA A 179 -29.82 -16.12 -5.81
CA ALA A 179 -30.46 -14.89 -5.33
C ALA A 179 -29.51 -14.00 -4.52
N GLN A 180 -28.58 -14.59 -3.76
CA GLN A 180 -27.55 -13.86 -3.01
C GLN A 180 -26.44 -13.35 -3.94
N GLN A 181 -26.00 -14.17 -4.91
CA GLN A 181 -25.01 -13.75 -5.91
C GLN A 181 -25.48 -12.51 -6.67
N LYS A 182 -26.75 -12.49 -7.13
CA LYS A 182 -27.33 -11.33 -7.81
C LYS A 182 -27.26 -10.03 -6.98
N LYS A 183 -27.21 -10.12 -5.65
CA LYS A 183 -27.04 -8.95 -4.76
C LYS A 183 -25.58 -8.62 -4.47
N ALA A 184 -24.71 -9.64 -4.45
CA ALA A 184 -23.30 -9.51 -4.06
C ALA A 184 -22.38 -9.15 -5.23
N THR A 185 -22.81 -9.40 -6.47
CA THR A 185 -22.03 -9.09 -7.68
C THR A 185 -22.66 -7.93 -8.46
N MET A 186 -21.81 -7.20 -9.19
CA MET A 186 -22.25 -6.20 -10.16
C MET A 186 -22.30 -6.84 -11.54
N ASN A 187 -23.32 -6.50 -12.34
CA ASN A 187 -23.47 -7.00 -13.69
C ASN A 187 -22.81 -6.03 -14.69
N THR A 188 -21.56 -5.67 -14.41
CA THR A 188 -20.74 -4.70 -15.16
C THR A 188 -19.35 -5.27 -15.34
N ASP A 189 -18.62 -4.78 -16.34
CA ASP A 189 -17.21 -5.11 -16.50
C ASP A 189 -16.41 -4.79 -15.23
N VAL A 190 -15.31 -5.50 -15.04
CA VAL A 190 -14.38 -5.22 -13.95
C VAL A 190 -13.91 -3.76 -14.08
N PRO A 191 -14.10 -2.93 -13.06
CA PRO A 191 -13.73 -1.52 -13.13
C PRO A 191 -12.21 -1.39 -13.26
N GLY A 192 -11.74 -0.37 -13.96
CA GLY A 192 -10.30 -0.11 -14.12
C GLY A 192 -9.57 0.28 -12.83
N ASP A 193 -10.30 0.60 -11.75
CA ASP A 193 -9.78 0.89 -10.41
C ASP A 193 -10.86 0.57 -9.35
N MET A 194 -10.53 0.66 -8.06
CA MET A 194 -11.43 0.36 -6.95
C MET A 194 -12.67 1.28 -6.91
N ILE A 195 -13.86 0.69 -6.92
CA ILE A 195 -15.15 1.42 -6.86
C ILE A 195 -15.29 2.21 -5.54
N THR A 196 -14.79 1.64 -4.45
CA THR A 196 -14.82 2.24 -3.11
C THR A 196 -13.45 2.80 -2.71
N ALA A 197 -12.64 3.21 -3.70
CA ALA A 197 -11.39 3.92 -3.47
C ALA A 197 -11.61 5.09 -2.48
N PRO A 198 -10.59 5.44 -1.68
CA PRO A 198 -10.68 6.61 -0.80
C PRO A 198 -11.04 7.80 -1.67
N LYS A 199 -12.12 8.51 -1.31
CA LYS A 199 -12.52 9.72 -2.03
C LYS A 199 -11.27 10.55 -2.30
N ALA A 200 -10.92 10.73 -3.58
CA ALA A 200 -9.98 11.76 -3.95
C ALA A 200 -10.57 13.04 -3.37
N ALA A 201 -9.94 13.57 -2.32
CA ALA A 201 -10.35 14.85 -1.78
C ALA A 201 -10.03 15.88 -2.87
N GLY A 202 -11.05 16.30 -3.62
CA GLY A 202 -10.96 17.31 -4.66
C GLY A 202 -11.21 16.78 -6.07
N GLY A 203 -12.46 16.92 -6.50
CA GLY A 203 -12.95 16.96 -7.87
C GLY A 203 -14.24 17.76 -7.87
#